data_AF-A0A9D4NA20-F1
#
_entry.id   AF-A0A9D4NA20-F1
#
_cell.length_a   1.000
_cell.length_b   1.000
_cell.length_c   1.000
_cell.angle_alpha   90.00
_cell.angle_beta   90.00
_cell.angle_gamma   90.00
#
_symmetry.space_group_name_H-M   'P 1'
#
loop_
_entity.id
_entity.type
_entity.pdbx_description
1 polymer ?
#
loop_
_entity_poly.entity_id
_entity_poly.type
_entity_poly.pdbx_seq_one_letter_code
_entity_poly.pdbx_strand_id
1 'polypeptide(L)'
;MEICLQKAVRQHETSHWRMRLEQHKDFSLFKEVHKSLEPATTWRVAKIRPDSLSLMKFLSRLCCKKPPEQPVLCSKCTHQHMHIEVVHALFECPFTDSPARLQTFIETVRPLSAPLHEHLKNVEPATLVLYLMGMIDDVIADLMPIELYPEFLINCANFLQSVLSG
;
A
#
# COMPACT_ATOMS: atom_id res chain seq x y z
N MET A 1 29.16 -13.41 -5.98
CA MET A 1 28.24 -14.57 -5.91
C MET A 1 26.86 -14.19 -5.35
N GLU A 2 26.76 -13.35 -4.31
CA GLU A 2 25.49 -12.85 -3.74
C GLU A 2 24.57 -12.10 -4.72
N ILE A 3 25.12 -11.27 -5.62
CA ILE A 3 24.34 -10.44 -6.55
C ILE A 3 23.52 -11.32 -7.53
N CYS A 4 24.07 -12.46 -7.97
CA CYS A 4 23.37 -13.41 -8.84
C CYS A 4 22.22 -14.13 -8.13
N LEU A 5 22.44 -14.55 -6.88
CA LEU A 5 21.41 -15.23 -6.08
C LEU A 5 20.21 -14.30 -5.82
N GLN A 6 20.49 -13.03 -5.54
CA GLN A 6 19.48 -12.02 -5.27
C GLN A 6 18.64 -11.68 -6.51
N LYS A 7 19.27 -11.61 -7.69
CA LYS A 7 18.57 -11.42 -8.95
C LYS A 7 17.66 -12.63 -9.27
N ALA A 8 18.13 -13.84 -8.99
CA ALA A 8 17.36 -15.06 -9.18
C ALA A 8 16.15 -15.16 -8.24
N VAL A 9 16.32 -14.89 -6.94
CA VAL A 9 15.20 -14.87 -5.97
C VAL A 9 14.16 -13.82 -6.35
N ARG A 10 14.60 -12.62 -6.75
CA ARG A 10 13.70 -11.56 -7.23
C ARG A 10 12.89 -12.01 -8.45
N GLN A 11 13.56 -12.53 -9.47
CA GLN A 11 12.89 -13.00 -10.68
C GLN A 11 11.92 -14.14 -10.36
N HIS A 12 12.30 -15.04 -9.46
CA HIS A 12 11.46 -16.13 -9.00
C HIS A 12 10.20 -15.63 -8.27
N GLU A 13 10.35 -14.80 -7.24
CA GLU A 13 9.22 -14.23 -6.48
C GLU A 13 8.29 -13.38 -7.37
N THR A 14 8.85 -12.53 -8.23
CA THR A 14 8.08 -11.72 -9.19
C THR A 14 7.32 -12.61 -10.17
N SER A 15 7.94 -13.68 -10.69
CA SER A 15 7.29 -14.61 -11.63
C SER A 15 6.17 -15.42 -10.97
N HIS A 16 6.41 -15.96 -9.77
CA HIS A 16 5.40 -16.69 -9.00
C HIS A 16 4.24 -15.80 -8.61
N TRP A 17 4.51 -14.54 -8.31
CA TRP A 17 3.47 -13.58 -8.03
C TRP A 17 2.59 -13.30 -9.24
N ARG A 18 3.20 -12.94 -10.39
CA ARG A 18 2.45 -12.72 -11.63
C ARG A 18 1.60 -13.93 -12.00
N MET A 19 2.15 -15.13 -11.84
CA MET A 19 1.43 -16.38 -12.10
C MET A 19 0.24 -16.57 -11.15
N ARG A 20 0.39 -16.30 -9.84
CA ARG A 20 -0.72 -16.34 -8.86
C ARG A 20 -1.80 -15.33 -9.22
N LEU A 21 -1.43 -14.13 -9.67
CA LEU A 21 -2.39 -13.13 -10.13
C LEU A 21 -3.13 -13.60 -11.36
N GLU A 22 -2.43 -14.04 -12.40
CA GLU A 22 -3.00 -14.48 -13.67
C GLU A 22 -4.01 -15.63 -13.51
N GLN A 23 -3.72 -16.60 -12.65
CA GLN A 23 -4.48 -17.84 -12.55
C GLN A 23 -5.72 -17.76 -11.64
N HIS A 24 -5.75 -16.84 -10.68
CA HIS A 24 -6.87 -16.75 -9.72
C HIS A 24 -7.86 -15.65 -10.13
N LYS A 25 -9.10 -16.05 -10.44
CA LYS A 25 -10.20 -15.17 -10.85
C LYS A 25 -10.55 -14.12 -9.79
N ASP A 26 -10.34 -14.47 -8.54
CA ASP A 26 -10.69 -13.66 -7.38
C ASP A 26 -9.71 -12.48 -7.14
N PHE A 27 -8.62 -12.42 -7.91
CA PHE A 27 -7.69 -11.30 -7.93
C PHE A 27 -7.95 -10.37 -9.12
N SER A 28 -9.16 -10.35 -9.69
CA SER A 28 -9.51 -9.46 -10.82
C SER A 28 -9.29 -7.98 -10.50
N LEU A 29 -9.78 -7.50 -9.35
CA LEU A 29 -9.53 -6.13 -8.88
C LEU A 29 -8.04 -5.89 -8.58
N PHE A 30 -7.38 -6.94 -8.10
CA PHE A 30 -5.95 -6.97 -7.85
C PHE A 30 -5.15 -6.91 -9.16
N LYS A 31 -5.60 -7.49 -10.28
CA LYS A 31 -4.95 -7.36 -11.60
C LYS A 31 -5.03 -5.94 -12.15
N GLU A 32 -6.11 -5.22 -11.85
CA GLU A 32 -6.26 -3.81 -12.22
C GLU A 32 -5.40 -2.91 -11.34
N VAL A 33 -5.34 -3.16 -10.03
CA VAL A 33 -4.56 -2.39 -9.04
C VAL A 33 -3.06 -2.75 -9.01
N HIS A 34 -2.70 -4.02 -9.25
CA HIS A 34 -1.32 -4.58 -9.14
C HIS A 34 -0.59 -4.74 -10.46
N LYS A 35 -0.86 -3.89 -11.46
CA LYS A 35 0.21 -3.56 -12.40
C LYS A 35 1.41 -2.89 -11.69
N SER A 36 1.22 -2.39 -10.46
CA SER A 36 2.07 -1.34 -9.89
C SER A 36 2.74 -1.63 -8.55
N LEU A 37 2.25 -2.56 -7.70
CA LEU A 37 2.98 -3.03 -6.50
C LEU A 37 3.45 -4.48 -6.69
N GLU A 38 4.72 -4.66 -7.01
CA GLU A 38 5.37 -5.98 -7.04
C GLU A 38 5.72 -6.42 -5.60
N PRO A 39 5.53 -7.69 -5.20
CA PRO A 39 6.03 -8.20 -3.92
C PRO A 39 7.53 -8.00 -3.75
N ALA A 40 8.25 -7.95 -4.88
CA ALA A 40 9.64 -7.54 -4.95
C ALA A 40 9.89 -6.17 -4.31
N THR A 41 8.93 -5.25 -4.36
CA THR A 41 8.99 -3.93 -3.73
C THR A 41 8.94 -4.03 -2.21
N THR A 42 7.93 -4.71 -1.64
CA THR A 42 7.83 -4.92 -0.19
C THR A 42 9.00 -5.74 0.37
N TRP A 43 9.48 -6.74 -0.39
CA TRP A 43 10.65 -7.53 -0.03
C TRP A 43 11.95 -6.70 -0.10
N ARG A 44 12.11 -5.86 -1.13
CA ARG A 44 13.27 -4.97 -1.26
C ARG A 44 13.34 -3.99 -0.09
N VAL A 45 12.22 -3.39 0.28
CA VAL A 45 12.16 -2.47 1.43
C VAL A 45 12.51 -3.22 2.71
N ALA A 46 11.90 -4.38 2.97
CA ALA A 46 12.25 -5.20 4.14
C ALA A 46 13.71 -5.65 4.16
N LYS A 47 14.37 -5.78 3.01
CA LYS A 47 15.79 -6.12 2.94
C LYS A 47 16.69 -4.92 3.22
N ILE A 48 16.37 -3.74 2.67
CA ILE A 48 17.12 -2.49 2.90
C ILE A 48 16.93 -2.02 4.36
N ARG A 49 15.73 -2.23 4.90
CA ARG A 49 15.29 -1.86 6.25
C ARG A 49 14.73 -3.10 6.97
N PRO A 50 15.58 -3.98 7.53
CA PRO A 50 15.15 -5.21 8.21
C PRO A 50 14.15 -4.99 9.34
N ASP A 51 14.23 -3.83 10.01
CA ASP A 51 13.29 -3.35 11.01
C ASP A 51 11.85 -3.20 10.48
N SER A 52 11.68 -2.97 9.18
CA SER A 52 10.36 -2.81 8.53
C SER A 52 9.68 -4.13 8.14
N LEU A 53 10.28 -5.29 8.40
CA LEU A 53 9.76 -6.58 7.91
C LEU A 53 8.30 -6.84 8.33
N SER A 54 7.94 -6.51 9.57
CA SER A 54 6.57 -6.66 10.08
C SER A 54 5.58 -5.77 9.32
N LEU A 55 5.94 -4.50 9.08
CA LEU A 55 5.16 -3.54 8.32
C LEU A 55 4.99 -3.95 6.86
N MET A 56 6.06 -4.43 6.22
CA MET A 56 5.99 -4.89 4.84
C MET A 56 5.11 -6.14 4.73
N LYS A 57 5.19 -7.09 5.67
CA LYS A 57 4.27 -8.24 5.74
C LYS A 57 2.82 -7.79 5.93
N PHE A 58 2.58 -6.79 6.77
CA PHE A 58 1.25 -6.21 6.96
C PHE A 58 0.73 -5.61 5.64
N LEU A 59 1.53 -4.77 4.98
CA LEU A 59 1.14 -4.13 3.73
C LEU A 59 0.88 -5.14 2.62
N SER A 60 1.75 -6.14 2.44
CA SER A 60 1.54 -7.21 1.46
C SER A 60 0.22 -7.96 1.72
N ARG A 61 -0.12 -8.25 2.98
CA ARG A 61 -1.39 -8.90 3.33
C ARG A 61 -2.59 -8.02 3.03
N LEU A 62 -2.49 -6.73 3.33
CA LEU A 62 -3.55 -5.76 3.07
C LEU A 62 -3.84 -5.66 1.58
N CYS A 63 -2.79 -5.60 0.76
CA CYS A 63 -2.92 -5.70 -0.68
C CYS A 63 -3.70 -6.98 -1.03
N CYS A 64 -3.26 -8.15 -0.57
CA CYS A 64 -3.89 -9.43 -0.94
C CYS A 64 -5.38 -9.57 -0.55
N LYS A 65 -5.95 -8.64 0.23
CA LYS A 65 -7.36 -8.72 0.63
C LYS A 65 -8.26 -8.50 -0.59
N LYS A 66 -9.22 -9.39 -0.76
CA LYS A 66 -10.29 -9.22 -1.74
C LYS A 66 -11.34 -8.28 -1.18
N PRO A 67 -12.05 -7.52 -2.05
CA PRO A 67 -13.31 -6.92 -1.66
C PRO A 67 -14.26 -8.00 -1.12
N PRO A 68 -15.05 -7.69 -0.09
CA PRO A 68 -15.95 -8.68 0.46
C PRO A 68 -17.09 -8.99 -0.50
N GLU A 69 -17.44 -10.28 -0.62
CA GLU A 69 -18.57 -10.74 -1.44
C GLU A 69 -19.93 -10.47 -0.78
N GLN A 70 -19.93 -10.20 0.52
CA GLN A 70 -21.10 -9.88 1.34
C GLN A 70 -20.80 -8.68 2.25
N PRO A 71 -21.81 -7.92 2.70
CA PRO A 71 -21.57 -6.77 3.54
C PRO A 71 -20.82 -7.16 4.83
N VAL A 72 -19.69 -6.50 5.08
CA VAL A 72 -18.87 -6.71 6.28
C VAL A 72 -19.22 -5.65 7.31
N LEU A 73 -19.39 -6.08 8.55
CA LEU A 73 -19.61 -5.20 9.68
C LEU A 73 -18.28 -4.58 10.12
N CYS A 74 -18.19 -3.24 10.08
CA CYS A 74 -17.06 -2.54 10.67
C CYS A 74 -17.08 -2.71 12.19
N SER A 75 -15.97 -3.16 12.77
CA SER A 75 -15.82 -3.38 14.21
C SER A 75 -15.92 -2.10 15.05
N LYS A 76 -15.68 -0.93 14.44
CA LYS A 76 -15.71 0.38 15.12
C LYS A 76 -17.08 1.02 15.06
N CYS A 77 -17.62 1.20 13.86
CA CYS A 77 -18.86 1.95 13.65
C CYS A 77 -20.10 1.06 13.57
N THR A 78 -19.94 -0.27 13.54
CA THR A 78 -21.03 -1.25 13.34
C THR A 78 -21.83 -1.05 12.05
N HIS A 79 -21.30 -0.28 11.09
CA HIS A 79 -21.90 -0.11 9.78
C HIS A 79 -21.47 -1.26 8.86
N GLN A 80 -22.37 -1.70 7.99
CA GLN A 80 -22.06 -2.69 6.97
C GLN A 80 -21.48 -1.99 5.73
N HIS A 81 -20.37 -2.49 5.21
CA HIS A 81 -19.77 -1.97 3.97
C HIS A 81 -19.40 -3.09 3.00
N MET A 82 -19.39 -2.76 1.72
CA MET A 82 -18.97 -3.65 0.62
C MET A 82 -17.55 -3.34 0.11
N HIS A 83 -16.92 -2.30 0.64
CA HIS A 83 -15.60 -1.87 0.20
C HIS A 83 -14.48 -2.60 0.96
N ILE A 84 -13.27 -2.54 0.40
CA ILE A 84 -12.06 -2.93 1.12
C ILE A 84 -11.98 -2.10 2.39
N GLU A 85 -11.63 -2.75 3.51
CA GLU A 85 -11.59 -2.17 4.85
C GLU A 85 -10.87 -0.81 4.92
N VAL A 86 -9.82 -0.61 4.13
CA VAL A 86 -9.05 0.64 4.10
C VAL A 86 -9.86 1.82 3.57
N VAL A 87 -10.72 1.61 2.57
CA VAL A 87 -11.57 2.67 2.00
C VAL A 87 -12.59 3.09 3.03
N HIS A 88 -13.26 2.11 3.64
CA HIS A 88 -14.21 2.37 4.71
C HIS A 88 -13.54 3.12 5.87
N ALA A 89 -12.40 2.64 6.34
CA ALA A 89 -11.69 3.24 7.47
C ALA A 89 -11.26 4.69 7.17
N LEU A 90 -10.79 4.99 5.95
CA LEU A 90 -10.28 6.31 5.59
C LEU A 90 -11.36 7.35 5.28
N PHE A 91 -12.47 6.97 4.65
CA PHE A 91 -13.41 7.95 4.09
C PHE A 91 -14.85 7.83 4.60
N GLU A 92 -15.22 6.70 5.20
CA GLU A 92 -16.62 6.44 5.56
C GLU A 92 -16.81 6.25 7.07
N CYS A 93 -15.79 5.76 7.77
CA CYS A 93 -15.90 5.41 9.17
C CYS A 93 -15.81 6.67 10.07
N PRO A 94 -16.88 7.02 10.81
CA PRO A 94 -16.89 8.23 11.63
C PRO A 94 -15.98 8.14 12.86
N PHE A 95 -15.51 6.94 13.23
CA PHE A 95 -14.71 6.71 14.44
C PHE A 95 -13.20 6.61 14.20
N THR A 96 -12.74 6.71 12.94
CA THR A 96 -11.31 6.54 12.63
C THR A 96 -10.52 7.85 12.68
N ASP A 97 -11.19 9.01 12.79
CA ASP A 97 -10.58 10.35 12.72
C ASP A 97 -9.62 10.52 11.53
N SER A 98 -9.99 9.89 10.41
CA SER A 98 -9.14 9.72 9.25
C SER A 98 -8.73 11.04 8.57
N PRO A 99 -9.56 12.09 8.47
CA PRO A 99 -9.14 13.35 7.88
C PRO A 99 -7.95 13.99 8.60
N ALA A 100 -7.99 14.03 9.95
CA ALA A 100 -6.89 14.60 10.75
C ALA A 100 -5.62 13.76 10.67
N ARG A 101 -5.77 12.43 10.71
CA ARG A 101 -4.64 11.50 10.57
C ARG A 101 -4.03 11.54 9.17
N LEU A 102 -4.85 11.64 8.13
CA LEU A 102 -4.38 11.75 6.75
C LEU A 102 -3.62 13.05 6.53
N GLN A 103 -4.11 14.16 7.07
CA GLN A 103 -3.39 15.43 7.04
C GLN A 103 -2.02 15.29 7.73
N THR A 104 -1.96 14.62 8.88
CA THR A 104 -0.70 14.37 9.60
C THR A 104 0.25 13.48 8.80
N PHE A 105 -0.27 12.46 8.12
CA PHE A 105 0.53 11.61 7.22
C PHE A 105 1.11 12.42 6.05
N ILE A 106 0.29 13.23 5.38
CA ILE A 106 0.73 14.07 4.26
C ILE A 106 1.86 15.00 4.73
N GLU A 107 1.74 15.61 5.91
CA GLU A 107 2.80 16.43 6.50
C GLU A 107 4.06 15.64 6.84
N THR A 108 3.91 14.39 7.30
CA THR A 108 5.03 13.49 7.63
C THR A 108 5.88 13.14 6.41
N VAL A 109 5.26 13.00 5.23
CA VAL A 109 5.98 12.65 3.99
C VAL A 109 6.53 13.86 3.24
N ARG A 110 6.22 15.09 3.67
CA ARG A 110 6.76 16.33 3.05
C ARG A 110 8.29 16.36 2.93
N PRO A 111 9.08 15.94 3.93
CA PRO A 111 10.53 15.95 3.81
C PRO A 111 11.09 14.98 2.75
N LEU A 112 10.29 13.99 2.31
CA LEU A 112 10.71 13.05 1.28
C LEU A 112 10.71 13.69 -0.12
N SER A 113 9.71 14.54 -0.39
CA SER A 113 9.62 15.31 -1.62
C SER A 113 8.50 16.35 -1.54
N ALA A 114 8.82 17.61 -1.83
CA ALA A 114 7.82 18.68 -1.95
C ALA A 114 6.83 18.44 -3.11
N PRO A 115 7.27 18.03 -4.32
CA PRO A 115 6.34 17.62 -5.38
C PRO A 115 5.39 16.48 -4.98
N LEU A 116 5.90 15.45 -4.29
CA LEU A 116 5.06 14.35 -3.80
C LEU A 116 4.02 14.85 -2.79
N HIS A 117 4.43 15.72 -1.87
CA HIS A 117 3.54 16.31 -0.86
C HIS A 117 2.38 17.07 -1.49
N GLU A 118 2.67 17.93 -2.49
CA GLU A 118 1.62 18.67 -3.19
C GLU A 118 0.73 17.74 -4.04
N HIS A 119 1.28 16.70 -4.64
CA HIS A 119 0.49 15.69 -5.35
C HIS A 119 -0.50 14.99 -4.42
N LEU A 120 -0.04 14.50 -3.27
CA LEU A 120 -0.87 13.72 -2.34
C LEU A 120 -2.05 14.52 -1.73
N LYS A 121 -1.98 15.84 -1.70
CA LYS A 121 -3.10 16.70 -1.27
C LYS A 121 -4.25 16.77 -2.27
N ASN A 122 -3.93 16.58 -3.56
CA ASN A 122 -4.83 16.91 -4.65
C ASN A 122 -5.34 15.68 -5.41
N VAL A 123 -4.76 14.50 -5.14
CA VAL A 123 -5.21 13.24 -5.73
C VAL A 123 -6.58 12.85 -5.21
N GLU A 124 -7.36 12.21 -6.08
CA GLU A 124 -8.65 11.65 -5.71
C GLU A 124 -8.50 10.52 -4.66
N PRO A 125 -9.52 10.27 -3.82
CA PRO A 125 -9.47 9.28 -2.76
C PRO A 125 -9.06 7.87 -3.22
N ALA A 126 -9.55 7.43 -4.38
CA ALA A 126 -9.23 6.11 -4.92
C ALA A 126 -7.72 6.00 -5.23
N THR A 127 -7.18 6.97 -5.97
CA THR A 127 -5.75 7.05 -6.29
C THR A 127 -4.88 7.14 -5.04
N LEU A 128 -5.30 7.93 -4.05
CA LEU A 128 -4.59 8.03 -2.77
C LEU A 128 -4.49 6.68 -2.04
N VAL A 129 -5.58 5.90 -2.01
CA VAL A 129 -5.57 4.55 -1.43
C VAL A 129 -4.56 3.66 -2.12
N LEU A 130 -4.46 3.73 -3.45
CA LEU A 130 -3.49 2.95 -4.21
C LEU A 130 -2.05 3.31 -3.81
N TYR A 131 -1.73 4.60 -3.71
CA TYR A 131 -0.40 5.06 -3.27
C TYR A 131 -0.08 4.67 -1.82
N LEU A 132 -1.05 4.76 -0.91
CA LEU A 132 -0.91 4.27 0.46
C LEU A 132 -0.69 2.76 0.51
N MET A 133 -1.29 2.02 -0.42
CA MET A 133 -1.04 0.59 -0.60
C MET A 133 0.28 0.29 -1.33
N GLY A 134 1.03 1.32 -1.73
CA GLY A 134 2.36 1.23 -2.29
C GLY A 134 2.43 1.15 -3.81
N MET A 135 1.35 1.46 -4.52
CA MET A 135 1.38 1.62 -5.98
C MET A 135 2.49 2.61 -6.38
N ILE A 136 3.36 2.19 -7.30
CA ILE A 136 4.30 3.07 -8.00
C ILE A 136 3.89 3.08 -9.46
N ASP A 137 3.49 4.24 -9.94
CA ASP A 137 3.37 4.55 -11.36
C ASP A 137 4.47 5.54 -11.77
N ASP A 138 4.49 5.92 -13.05
CA ASP A 138 5.46 6.89 -13.58
C ASP A 138 5.37 8.24 -12.84
N VAL A 139 4.18 8.62 -12.36
CA VAL A 139 3.97 9.87 -11.62
C VAL A 139 4.71 9.83 -10.29
N ILE A 140 4.53 8.80 -9.46
CA ILE A 140 5.25 8.68 -8.19
C ILE A 140 6.77 8.54 -8.42
N ALA A 141 7.18 7.85 -9.48
CA ALA A 141 8.59 7.70 -9.84
C ALA A 141 9.25 9.03 -10.20
N ASP A 142 8.53 9.94 -10.85
CA ASP A 142 9.01 11.28 -11.20
C ASP A 142 8.96 12.26 -10.02
N LEU A 143 8.02 12.07 -9.10
CA LEU A 143 7.81 12.97 -7.97
C LEU A 143 8.76 12.74 -6.81
N MET A 144 9.46 11.61 -6.73
CA MET A 144 10.35 11.30 -5.60
C MET A 144 11.57 10.48 -6.03
N PRO A 145 12.77 10.77 -5.50
CA PRO A 145 13.94 9.93 -5.69
C PRO A 145 13.67 8.47 -5.30
N ILE A 146 14.12 7.53 -6.14
CA ILE A 146 13.88 6.09 -5.92
C ILE A 146 14.49 5.57 -4.61
N GLU A 147 15.53 6.25 -4.11
CA GLU A 147 16.20 5.95 -2.84
C GLU A 147 15.34 6.25 -1.63
N LEU A 148 14.39 7.20 -1.74
CA LEU A 148 13.47 7.60 -0.68
C LEU A 148 12.17 6.79 -0.68
N TYR A 149 11.92 6.03 -1.74
CA TYR A 149 10.74 5.18 -1.84
C TYR A 149 10.58 4.17 -0.68
N PRO A 150 11.63 3.50 -0.17
CA PRO A 150 11.51 2.66 1.02
C PRO A 150 10.96 3.41 2.24
N GLU A 151 11.43 4.64 2.47
CA GLU A 151 10.99 5.50 3.57
C GLU A 151 9.50 5.87 3.39
N PHE A 152 9.10 6.24 2.18
CA PHE A 152 7.70 6.52 1.84
C PHE A 152 6.81 5.31 2.12
N LEU A 153 7.19 4.12 1.64
CA LEU A 153 6.39 2.90 1.81
C LEU A 153 6.24 2.50 3.30
N ILE A 154 7.29 2.70 4.10
CA ILE A 154 7.24 2.49 5.55
C ILE A 154 6.26 3.47 6.21
N ASN A 155 6.29 4.75 5.84
CA ASN A 155 5.34 5.74 6.33
C ASN A 155 3.90 5.38 5.96
N CYS A 156 3.66 4.93 4.73
CA CYS A 156 2.35 4.44 4.30
C CYS A 156 1.89 3.24 5.15
N ALA A 157 2.75 2.25 5.35
CA ALA A 157 2.41 1.06 6.14
C ALA A 157 2.09 1.40 7.60
N ASN A 158 2.87 2.28 8.22
CA ASN A 158 2.62 2.78 9.59
C ASN A 158 1.28 3.51 9.68
N PHE A 159 1.01 4.41 8.73
CA PHE A 159 -0.25 5.15 8.68
C PHE A 159 -1.45 4.19 8.57
N LEU A 160 -1.42 3.28 7.59
CA LEU A 160 -2.50 2.31 7.38
C LEU A 160 -2.68 1.39 8.58
N GLN A 161 -1.60 0.95 9.23
CA GLN A 161 -1.69 0.15 10.44
C GLN A 161 -2.36 0.93 11.58
N SER A 162 -2.03 2.21 11.76
CA SER A 162 -2.66 3.05 12.78
C SER A 162 -4.17 3.26 12.55
N VAL A 163 -4.57 3.39 11.29
CA VAL A 163 -5.97 3.59 10.86
C VAL A 163 -6.78 2.31 11.08
N LEU A 164 -6.21 1.15 10.74
CA LEU A 164 -6.89 -0.15 10.81
C LEU A 164 -6.83 -0.82 12.19
N SER A 165 -5.84 -0.50 13.02
CA SER A 165 -5.64 -1.14 14.33
C SER A 165 -6.12 -0.31 15.53
N GLY A 166 -6.36 1.00 15.34
CA GLY A 166 -7.04 1.83 16.34
C GLY A 166 -8.53 1.50 16.44
#